data_AF-A0A4Y9RPR8-F1
#
_entry.id   AF-A0A4Y9RPR8-F1
#
_cell.length_a   1.000
_cell.length_b   1.000
_cell.length_c   1.000
_cell.angle_alpha   90.00
_cell.angle_beta   90.00
_cell.angle_gamma   90.00
#
_symmetry.space_group_name_H-M   'P 1'
#
loop_
_entity.id
_entity.type
_entity.pdbx_description
1 polymer ?
#
loop_
_entity_poly.entity_id
_entity_poly.type
_entity_poly.pdbx_seq_one_letter_code
_entity_poly.pdbx_strand_id
1 'polypeptide(L)'
;MTMQRLCATLFRAIPALTLVLAAGAASADPIYWTDWIGADTDPGPGFIGHGNITTPTATVNVTYTNAAGIGFYQSSGGIDYWTPRTPGTNSPYTSAQVDNPPTGTDIIALRYAGDQTLTFSQSIVNPVFAFVSLNGNGYAFLNQDFEILSFGAGRGAAAPGNH
;
A
#
# COMPACT_ATOMS: atom_id res chain seq x y z
N MET A 1 4.30 53.37 58.89
CA MET A 1 3.00 52.89 59.42
C MET A 1 1.92 53.62 58.63
N THR A 2 1.01 53.03 57.87
CA THR A 2 0.53 51.65 57.82
C THR A 2 -0.12 51.44 56.44
N MET A 3 0.03 50.23 55.94
CA MET A 3 -0.50 49.70 54.68
C MET A 3 -2.04 49.63 54.70
N GLN A 4 -2.73 50.02 53.62
CA GLN A 4 -4.06 49.45 53.32
C GLN A 4 -4.38 49.48 51.81
N ARG A 5 -4.80 48.31 51.32
CA ARG A 5 -5.10 47.93 49.93
C ARG A 5 -6.58 48.25 49.57
N LEU A 6 -6.94 47.88 48.33
CA LEU A 6 -8.24 47.85 47.62
C LEU A 6 -8.46 49.07 46.71
N CYS A 7 -8.86 48.97 45.44
CA CYS A 7 -9.62 47.93 44.76
C CYS A 7 -9.29 47.94 43.25
N ALA A 8 -9.29 46.77 42.62
CA ALA A 8 -9.03 46.58 41.20
C ALA A 8 -10.26 46.92 40.36
N THR A 9 -10.08 47.54 39.19
CA THR A 9 -11.07 47.48 38.11
C THR A 9 -10.39 47.47 36.74
N LEU A 10 -10.24 46.24 36.25
CA LEU A 10 -10.37 45.76 34.87
C LEU A 10 -10.32 46.81 33.72
N PHE A 11 -9.27 46.70 32.90
CA PHE A 11 -9.43 46.49 31.45
C PHE A 11 -8.20 45.74 30.92
N ARG A 12 -8.24 44.40 31.02
CA ARG A 12 -7.25 43.52 30.37
C ARG A 12 -7.56 43.51 28.87
N ALA A 13 -6.81 44.26 28.07
CA ALA A 13 -6.73 44.01 26.64
C ALA A 13 -5.86 42.75 26.44
N ILE A 14 -6.51 41.62 26.21
CA ILE A 14 -5.86 40.36 25.85
C ILE A 14 -5.57 40.43 24.35
N PRO A 15 -4.30 40.38 23.89
CA PRO A 15 -4.05 40.05 22.49
C PRO A 15 -4.36 38.56 22.31
N ALA A 16 -5.43 38.25 21.60
CA ALA A 16 -5.72 36.90 21.14
C ALA A 16 -4.64 36.50 20.13
N LEU A 17 -3.67 35.70 20.59
CA LEU A 17 -2.65 35.10 19.73
C LEU A 17 -3.31 33.95 18.96
N THR A 18 -3.75 34.23 17.73
CA THR A 18 -4.25 33.20 16.80
C THR A 18 -3.07 32.37 16.32
N LEU A 19 -2.83 31.23 16.98
CA LEU A 19 -1.92 30.20 16.51
C LEU A 19 -2.59 29.48 15.34
N VAL A 20 -2.32 29.92 14.10
CA VAL A 20 -2.63 29.14 12.91
C VAL A 20 -1.69 27.94 12.91
N LEU A 21 -2.19 26.76 13.31
CA LEU A 21 -1.49 25.51 13.05
C LEU A 21 -1.45 25.34 11.53
N ALA A 22 -0.30 25.61 10.93
CA ALA A 22 0.05 25.06 9.63
C ALA A 22 0.25 23.55 9.81
N ALA A 23 -0.85 22.79 9.86
CA ALA A 23 -0.79 21.37 9.60
C ALA A 23 -0.39 21.24 8.12
N GLY A 24 0.89 21.00 7.86
CA GLY A 24 1.34 20.60 6.54
C GLY A 24 0.52 19.38 6.13
N ALA A 25 0.01 19.38 4.90
CA ALA A 25 -0.55 18.17 4.33
C ALA A 25 0.58 17.13 4.30
N ALA A 26 0.47 16.10 5.14
CA ALA A 26 1.32 14.92 5.00
C ALA A 26 0.88 14.23 3.71
N SER A 27 1.68 14.37 2.65
CA SER A 27 1.58 13.48 1.49
C SER A 27 2.30 12.20 1.87
N ALA A 28 1.67 11.04 1.66
CA ALA A 28 2.44 9.82 1.57
C ALA A 28 3.39 9.94 0.36
N ASP A 29 4.59 9.38 0.47
CA ASP A 29 5.41 9.17 -0.72
C ASP A 29 4.75 8.06 -1.56
N PRO A 30 4.70 8.23 -2.90
CA PRO A 30 4.08 7.24 -3.76
C PRO A 30 4.79 5.89 -3.63
N ILE A 31 4.00 4.81 -3.58
CA ILE A 31 4.54 3.46 -3.64
C ILE A 31 4.98 3.17 -5.08
N TYR A 32 6.26 2.79 -5.20
CA TYR A 32 6.82 2.28 -6.45
C TYR A 32 6.50 0.80 -6.56
N TRP A 33 5.41 0.49 -7.26
CA TRP A 33 4.98 -0.87 -7.52
C TRP A 33 5.90 -1.59 -8.51
N THR A 34 5.97 -2.90 -8.40
CA THR A 34 6.67 -3.74 -9.38
C THR A 34 5.93 -3.66 -10.71
N ASP A 35 6.62 -3.16 -11.73
CA ASP A 35 6.26 -3.27 -13.14
C ASP A 35 6.67 -4.67 -13.62
N TRP A 36 5.68 -5.55 -13.83
CA TRP A 36 5.90 -6.92 -14.28
C TRP A 36 6.11 -6.92 -15.79
N ILE A 37 7.16 -7.61 -16.25
CA ILE A 37 7.56 -7.59 -17.66
C ILE A 37 7.66 -9.00 -18.24
N GLY A 38 7.61 -9.06 -19.58
CA GLY A 38 7.86 -10.28 -20.33
C GLY A 38 6.82 -11.38 -20.08
N ALA A 39 7.28 -12.63 -20.16
CA ALA A 39 6.47 -13.84 -19.98
C ALA A 39 7.17 -14.79 -19.00
N ASP A 40 6.54 -15.93 -18.73
CA ASP A 40 7.14 -17.00 -17.94
C ASP A 40 8.49 -17.44 -18.52
N THR A 41 9.47 -17.61 -17.64
CA THR A 41 10.82 -18.06 -17.97
C THR A 41 11.18 -19.40 -17.32
N ASP A 42 10.26 -20.03 -16.59
CA ASP A 42 10.47 -21.38 -16.07
C ASP A 42 10.49 -22.39 -17.23
N PRO A 43 11.51 -23.28 -17.33
CA PRO A 43 11.55 -24.32 -18.36
C PRO A 43 10.68 -25.54 -18.01
N GLY A 44 10.08 -25.58 -16.82
CA GLY A 44 9.34 -26.70 -16.27
C GLY A 44 7.86 -26.38 -16.04
N PRO A 45 7.21 -27.06 -15.08
CA PRO A 45 5.80 -26.84 -14.75
C PRO A 45 5.57 -25.67 -13.78
N GLY A 46 6.64 -24.98 -13.36
CA GLY A 46 6.58 -23.89 -12.41
C GLY A 46 6.19 -22.57 -13.07
N PHE A 47 6.63 -21.49 -12.45
CA PHE A 47 6.56 -20.15 -13.02
C PHE A 47 7.71 -19.30 -12.49
N ILE A 48 8.37 -18.56 -13.40
CA ILE A 48 9.36 -17.54 -13.07
C ILE A 48 9.00 -16.26 -13.83
N GLY A 49 8.55 -15.25 -13.10
CA GLY A 49 8.23 -13.92 -13.61
C GLY A 49 9.27 -12.88 -13.19
N HIS A 50 9.47 -11.87 -14.03
CA HIS A 50 10.45 -10.80 -13.81
C HIS A 50 9.78 -9.45 -13.85
N GLY A 51 10.22 -8.53 -12.99
CA GLY A 51 9.72 -7.18 -12.93
C GLY A 51 10.77 -6.18 -12.45
N ASN A 52 10.39 -4.92 -12.46
CA ASN A 52 11.22 -3.81 -12.04
C ASN A 52 10.47 -2.88 -11.09
N ILE A 53 11.10 -2.51 -9.99
CA ILE A 53 10.68 -1.36 -9.19
C ILE A 53 11.59 -0.20 -9.58
N THR A 54 11.02 0.86 -10.15
CA THR A 54 11.78 2.03 -10.60
C THR A 54 11.45 3.23 -9.75
N THR A 55 12.45 3.71 -9.02
CA THR A 55 12.41 4.95 -8.22
C THR A 55 13.20 6.04 -8.96
N PRO A 56 13.14 7.32 -8.55
CA PRO A 56 13.93 8.39 -9.16
C PRO A 56 15.45 8.17 -9.12
N THR A 57 15.94 7.34 -8.20
CA THR A 57 17.37 7.16 -7.94
C THR A 57 17.90 5.75 -8.19
N ALA A 58 17.01 4.76 -8.37
CA ALA A 58 17.40 3.36 -8.48
C ALA A 58 16.35 2.51 -9.19
N THR A 59 16.81 1.42 -9.80
CA THR A 59 15.96 0.34 -10.32
C THR A 59 16.31 -0.95 -9.58
N VAL A 60 15.29 -1.61 -9.03
CA VAL A 60 15.40 -2.92 -8.40
C VAL A 60 14.80 -3.97 -9.32
N ASN A 61 15.54 -5.03 -9.60
CA ASN A 61 15.01 -6.18 -10.30
C ASN A 61 14.28 -7.07 -9.30
N VAL A 62 13.10 -7.52 -9.69
CA VAL A 62 12.25 -8.42 -8.91
C VAL A 62 12.11 -9.72 -9.68
N THR A 63 12.37 -10.84 -9.03
CA THR A 63 12.07 -12.17 -9.56
C THR A 63 11.06 -12.84 -8.66
N TYR A 64 9.91 -13.21 -9.22
CA TYR A 64 8.91 -14.04 -8.56
C TYR A 64 9.06 -15.48 -9.02
N THR A 65 9.10 -16.42 -8.08
CA THR A 65 9.12 -17.85 -8.37
C THR A 65 8.01 -18.58 -7.64
N ASN A 66 7.36 -19.50 -8.36
CA ASN A 66 6.38 -20.41 -7.81
C ASN A 66 6.50 -21.78 -8.48
N ALA A 67 6.99 -22.78 -7.75
CA ALA A 67 7.21 -24.13 -8.28
C ALA A 67 5.91 -24.87 -8.63
N ALA A 68 4.78 -24.47 -8.06
CA ALA A 68 3.46 -25.02 -8.38
C ALA A 68 2.81 -24.32 -9.58
N GLY A 69 3.44 -23.27 -10.10
CA GLY A 69 2.89 -22.44 -11.16
C GLY A 69 1.80 -21.46 -10.68
N ILE A 70 1.17 -20.78 -11.63
CA ILE A 70 0.21 -19.72 -11.38
C ILE A 70 -1.08 -19.92 -12.21
N GLY A 71 -2.11 -19.13 -11.93
CA GLY A 71 -3.35 -19.09 -12.71
C GLY A 71 -3.17 -18.31 -14.00
N PHE A 72 -2.64 -17.09 -13.92
CA PHE A 72 -2.28 -16.27 -15.06
C PHE A 72 -1.25 -15.20 -14.68
N TYR A 73 -0.53 -14.72 -15.70
CA TYR A 73 0.39 -13.58 -15.61
C TYR A 73 -0.06 -12.49 -16.57
N GLN A 74 -0.31 -11.30 -16.02
CA GLN A 74 -0.56 -10.08 -16.76
C GLN A 74 0.63 -9.17 -16.50
N SER A 75 1.43 -8.92 -17.54
CA SER A 75 2.55 -7.97 -17.57
C SER A 75 2.27 -6.82 -18.55
N SER A 76 1.23 -6.96 -19.37
CA SER A 76 0.76 -5.92 -20.30
C SER A 76 -0.67 -6.22 -20.74
N GLY A 77 -1.45 -5.16 -20.98
CA GLY A 77 -2.86 -5.27 -21.36
C GLY A 77 -3.72 -6.00 -20.30
N GLY A 78 -4.85 -6.55 -20.75
CA GLY A 78 -5.77 -7.29 -19.88
C GLY A 78 -6.77 -6.41 -19.11
N ILE A 79 -7.34 -6.97 -18.06
CA ILE A 79 -8.35 -6.28 -17.23
C ILE A 79 -7.63 -5.63 -16.06
N ASP A 80 -7.88 -4.33 -15.89
CA ASP A 80 -7.45 -3.60 -14.69
C ASP A 80 -8.36 -3.98 -13.51
N TYR A 81 -7.77 -4.63 -12.51
CA TYR A 81 -8.44 -4.98 -11.26
C TYR A 81 -8.01 -4.07 -10.08
N TRP A 82 -7.10 -3.14 -10.30
CA TRP A 82 -6.63 -2.14 -9.35
C TRP A 82 -7.55 -0.90 -9.33
N THR A 83 -8.82 -1.09 -9.65
CA THR A 83 -9.79 0.00 -9.76
C THR A 83 -10.13 0.57 -8.37
N PRO A 84 -9.94 1.89 -8.14
CA PRO A 84 -10.30 2.51 -6.87
C PRO A 84 -11.82 2.43 -6.65
N ARG A 85 -12.22 2.34 -5.38
CA ARG A 85 -13.65 2.41 -5.02
C ARG A 85 -14.10 3.85 -4.84
N THR A 86 -15.40 4.06 -5.02
CA THR A 86 -16.05 5.34 -4.69
C THR A 86 -16.92 5.15 -3.44
N PRO A 87 -16.76 5.96 -2.38
CA PRO A 87 -15.74 7.00 -2.21
C PRO A 87 -14.32 6.41 -2.07
N GLY A 88 -13.29 7.20 -2.41
CA GLY A 88 -11.87 6.75 -2.45
C GLY A 88 -11.37 6.11 -1.16
N THR A 89 -11.94 6.50 0.00
CA THR A 89 -11.69 5.90 1.32
C THR A 89 -11.98 4.41 1.41
N ASN A 90 -12.73 3.85 0.46
CA ASN A 90 -13.06 2.43 0.41
C ASN A 90 -12.12 1.65 -0.54
N SER A 91 -11.16 2.31 -1.18
CA SER A 91 -10.23 1.64 -2.06
C SER A 91 -9.31 0.72 -1.22
N PRO A 92 -9.24 -0.58 -1.51
CA PRO A 92 -8.48 -1.54 -0.72
C PRO A 92 -6.95 -1.33 -0.82
N TYR A 93 -6.50 -0.43 -1.69
CA TYR A 93 -5.09 -0.19 -1.99
C TYR A 93 -4.67 1.26 -1.71
N THR A 94 -5.53 2.05 -1.05
CA THR A 94 -5.16 3.40 -0.60
C THR A 94 -5.41 3.53 0.90
N SER A 95 -4.45 4.09 1.61
CA SER A 95 -4.48 4.34 3.04
C SER A 95 -3.83 5.69 3.35
N ALA A 96 -3.57 6.00 4.62
CA ALA A 96 -2.76 7.17 4.98
C ALA A 96 -1.28 7.03 4.56
N GLN A 97 -0.81 5.81 4.30
CA GLN A 97 0.57 5.46 3.97
C GLN A 97 0.76 5.11 2.49
N VAL A 98 -0.32 4.82 1.76
CA VAL A 98 -0.29 4.43 0.34
C VAL A 98 -1.34 5.26 -0.39
N ASP A 99 -0.93 6.12 -1.31
CA ASP A 99 -1.83 7.03 -2.01
C ASP A 99 -2.11 6.64 -3.48
N ASN A 100 -1.37 5.67 -4.02
CA ASN A 100 -1.50 5.19 -5.39
C ASN A 100 -1.64 3.66 -5.49
N PRO A 101 -2.56 3.14 -6.32
CA PRO A 101 -2.65 1.71 -6.57
C PRO A 101 -1.52 1.22 -7.50
N PRO A 102 -1.29 -0.11 -7.57
CA PRO A 102 -0.49 -0.71 -8.63
C PRO A 102 -1.01 -0.35 -10.02
N THR A 103 -0.16 -0.46 -11.04
CA THR A 103 -0.59 -0.17 -12.41
C THR A 103 -1.51 -1.29 -12.93
N GLY A 104 -2.46 -0.92 -13.79
CA GLY A 104 -3.56 -1.81 -14.21
C GLY A 104 -3.15 -3.13 -14.86
N THR A 105 -1.89 -3.25 -15.30
CA THR A 105 -1.40 -4.43 -16.03
C THR A 105 -0.60 -5.40 -15.19
N ASP A 106 -0.23 -5.06 -13.95
CA ASP A 106 0.73 -5.82 -13.13
C ASP A 106 0.04 -6.83 -12.21
N ILE A 107 -0.23 -8.05 -12.71
CA ILE A 107 -0.98 -9.06 -11.95
C ILE A 107 -0.39 -10.45 -12.13
N ILE A 108 -0.11 -11.11 -10.99
CA ILE A 108 0.17 -12.54 -10.91
C ILE A 108 -0.99 -13.18 -10.15
N ALA A 109 -1.78 -14.01 -10.83
CA ALA A 109 -2.88 -14.73 -10.18
C ALA A 109 -2.40 -16.03 -9.57
N LEU A 110 -2.50 -16.14 -8.25
CA LEU A 110 -2.10 -17.33 -7.51
C LEU A 110 -3.14 -18.44 -7.71
N ARG A 111 -2.69 -19.70 -7.82
CA ARG A 111 -3.57 -20.85 -8.08
C ARG A 111 -3.54 -21.91 -6.97
N TYR A 112 -2.36 -22.21 -6.45
CA TYR A 112 -2.17 -23.27 -5.46
C TYR A 112 -1.62 -22.68 -4.16
N ALA A 113 -1.98 -23.31 -3.04
CA ALA A 113 -1.35 -23.05 -1.76
C ALA A 113 0.08 -23.60 -1.76
N GLY A 114 0.97 -22.92 -1.04
CA GLY A 114 2.37 -23.28 -0.93
C GLY A 114 3.27 -22.06 -0.94
N ASP A 115 4.56 -22.31 -0.82
CA ASP A 115 5.57 -21.27 -0.72
C ASP A 115 5.81 -20.61 -2.08
N GLN A 116 5.94 -19.29 -2.04
CA GLN A 116 6.24 -18.44 -3.19
C GLN A 116 7.36 -17.51 -2.79
N THR A 117 8.27 -17.22 -3.72
CA THR A 117 9.45 -16.41 -3.39
C THR A 117 9.48 -15.15 -4.25
N LEU A 118 9.73 -14.02 -3.61
CA LEU A 118 10.14 -12.78 -4.26
C LEU A 118 11.60 -12.52 -3.91
N THR A 119 12.44 -12.43 -4.94
CA THR A 119 13.86 -12.08 -4.82
C THR A 119 14.06 -10.68 -5.37
N PHE A 120 14.82 -9.87 -4.64
CA PHE A 120 15.16 -8.51 -5.03
C PHE A 120 16.66 -8.39 -5.28
N SER A 121 17.07 -7.66 -6.32
CA SER A 121 18.50 -7.47 -6.63
C SER A 121 19.26 -6.63 -5.60
N GLN A 122 18.54 -5.95 -4.71
CA GLN A 122 19.07 -5.18 -3.60
C GLN A 122 18.11 -5.24 -2.41
N SER A 123 18.61 -4.93 -1.22
CA SER A 123 17.77 -4.85 -0.01
C SER A 123 16.67 -3.82 -0.16
N ILE A 124 15.47 -4.18 0.29
CA ILE A 124 14.31 -3.29 0.32
C ILE A 124 13.84 -3.17 1.76
N VAL A 125 13.43 -1.98 2.15
CA VAL A 125 12.91 -1.68 3.49
C VAL A 125 11.41 -1.42 3.38
N ASN A 126 10.63 -1.99 4.31
CA ASN A 126 9.17 -1.84 4.41
C ASN A 126 8.43 -2.11 3.08
N PRO A 127 8.60 -3.29 2.47
CA PRO A 127 7.87 -3.62 1.24
C PRO A 127 6.35 -3.63 1.48
N VAL A 128 5.60 -3.07 0.53
CA VAL A 128 4.14 -3.11 0.52
C VAL A 128 3.67 -4.18 -0.47
N PHE A 129 2.71 -5.00 -0.04
CA PHE A 129 2.07 -6.02 -0.88
C PHE A 129 0.59 -5.70 -1.04
N ALA A 130 0.09 -5.75 -2.28
CA ALA A 130 -1.31 -5.57 -2.58
C ALA A 130 -1.91 -6.86 -3.15
N PHE A 131 -3.12 -7.19 -2.72
CA PHE A 131 -3.85 -8.37 -3.17
C PHE A 131 -5.23 -7.96 -3.67
N VAL A 132 -5.55 -8.32 -4.91
CA VAL A 132 -6.89 -8.06 -5.49
C VAL A 132 -7.94 -9.00 -4.92
N SER A 133 -7.60 -10.28 -4.77
CA SER A 133 -8.52 -11.32 -4.30
C SER A 133 -7.72 -12.49 -3.75
N LEU A 134 -8.19 -13.01 -2.62
CA LEU A 134 -7.68 -14.26 -2.06
C LEU A 134 -8.57 -15.46 -2.40
N ASN A 135 -9.74 -15.24 -2.98
CA ASN A 135 -10.72 -16.28 -3.32
C ASN A 135 -11.00 -17.26 -2.15
N GLY A 136 -11.11 -16.74 -0.92
CA GLY A 136 -11.31 -17.55 0.30
C GLY A 136 -10.05 -18.17 0.89
N ASN A 137 -8.87 -17.95 0.31
CA ASN A 137 -7.59 -18.35 0.87
C ASN A 137 -7.06 -17.31 1.88
N GLY A 138 -6.05 -17.70 2.66
CA GLY A 138 -5.24 -16.80 3.47
C GLY A 138 -3.90 -16.47 2.81
N TYR A 139 -3.17 -15.54 3.41
CA TYR A 139 -1.78 -15.25 3.11
C TYR A 139 -1.01 -15.15 4.42
N ALA A 140 0.28 -15.51 4.37
CA ALA A 140 1.19 -15.36 5.48
C ALA A 140 2.58 -15.05 4.94
N PHE A 141 3.31 -14.18 5.64
CA PHE A 141 4.73 -13.95 5.37
C PHE A 141 5.51 -14.75 6.41
N LEU A 142 6.15 -15.83 5.96
CA LEU A 142 6.72 -16.85 6.86
C LEU A 142 7.81 -16.32 7.81
N ASN A 143 8.42 -15.17 7.50
CA ASN A 143 9.61 -14.67 8.19
C ASN A 143 9.45 -13.25 8.75
N GLN A 144 8.26 -12.65 8.68
CA GLN A 144 8.03 -11.25 9.04
C GLN A 144 6.58 -11.05 9.49
N ASP A 145 6.38 -10.23 10.53
CA ASP A 145 5.06 -9.65 10.80
C ASP A 145 4.71 -8.63 9.71
N PHE A 146 3.42 -8.40 9.51
CA PHE A 146 2.92 -7.41 8.56
C PHE A 146 1.79 -6.59 9.18
N GLU A 147 1.66 -5.35 8.72
CA GLU A 147 0.54 -4.49 9.04
C GLU A 147 -0.46 -4.50 7.86
N ILE A 148 -1.75 -4.61 8.16
CA ILE A 148 -2.80 -4.41 7.17
C ILE A 148 -3.04 -2.90 7.05
N LEU A 149 -2.53 -2.30 5.98
CA LEU A 149 -2.66 -0.85 5.74
C LEU A 149 -4.06 -0.44 5.25
N SER A 150 -4.70 -1.31 4.47
CA SER A 150 -6.04 -1.10 3.93
C SER A 150 -6.64 -2.41 3.44
N PHE A 151 -7.98 -2.52 3.47
CA PHE A 151 -8.69 -3.66 2.93
C PHE A 151 -10.08 -3.22 2.43
N GLY A 152 -10.71 -4.06 1.62
CA GLY A 152 -12.00 -3.77 1.02
C GLY A 152 -12.63 -5.02 0.41
N ALA A 153 -13.87 -4.91 -0.06
CA ALA A 153 -14.58 -6.04 -0.64
C ALA A 153 -14.15 -6.31 -2.09
N GLY A 154 -14.82 -7.20 -2.81
CA GLY A 154 -14.74 -7.29 -4.28
C GLY A 154 -15.56 -6.19 -4.99
N ARG A 155 -15.32 -5.95 -6.28
CA ARG A 155 -16.08 -4.96 -7.08
C ARG A 155 -17.59 -5.21 -6.94
N GLY A 156 -18.36 -4.20 -6.55
CA GLY A 156 -19.81 -4.31 -6.36
C GLY A 156 -20.27 -4.90 -5.01
N ALA A 157 -19.34 -5.24 -4.11
CA ALA A 157 -19.65 -5.67 -2.74
C ALA A 157 -19.39 -4.56 -1.71
N ALA A 158 -20.17 -4.55 -0.64
CA ALA A 158 -19.98 -3.66 0.50
C ALA A 158 -18.65 -3.99 1.20
N ALA A 159 -17.90 -2.96 1.61
CA ALA A 159 -16.65 -3.13 2.37
C ALA A 159 -16.90 -4.08 3.56
N PRO A 160 -16.04 -5.09 3.79
CA PRO A 160 -16.16 -5.93 4.97
C PRO A 160 -16.05 -5.03 6.20
N GLY A 161 -16.90 -5.27 7.20
CA GLY A 161 -16.86 -4.53 8.45
C GLY A 161 -15.51 -4.72 9.14
N ASN A 162 -15.11 -3.73 9.95
CA ASN A 162 -13.89 -3.78 10.73
C ASN A 162 -13.95 -5.04 11.63
N HIS A 163 -13.06 -6.00 11.40
CA HIS A 163 -12.85 -7.16 12.26
C HIS A 163 -11.58 -6.95 13.07
#